data_AF-T0Y9Q1-F1
#
_entry.id   AF-T0Y9Q1-F1
#
_cell.length_a   1.000
_cell.length_b   1.000
_cell.length_c   1.000
_cell.angle_alpha   90.00
_cell.angle_beta   90.00
_cell.angle_gamma   90.00
#
_symmetry.space_group_name_H-M   'P 1'
#
loop_
_entity.id
_entity.type
_entity.pdbx_description
1 polymer ?
#
loop_
_entity_poly.entity_id
_entity_poly.type
_entity_poly.pdbx_seq_one_letter_code
_entity_poly.pdbx_strand_id
1 'polypeptide(L)'
;FVEVALLAKAFQEGYVFTGEPSRFRGRRHGRPATGLPPRAFVVYDQDHDQVGNRRDGDRLVRLVEPRRARLALGLTLLNPSLPLIFMGEEYGEEHPFLFFSDYQGRALAEAVREGRRREFAAFRWDGAPTDPQAEETYLASRLSPSASPGPAQRQRRAYCRELLRIRWENGKAVREWPHARAGSVAEGDWLVVRFAPPRGGGLLVAALPRGKERVPVPLPPGHWRKRLDSEAPRWGGVGPVAPSEFDPPSPGGTLWSGGGLTFWRPVRGR
;
A
#
# COMPACT_ATOMS: atom_id res chain seq x y z
N PHE A 1 -2.26 -18.22 3.70
CA PHE A 1 -1.85 -16.83 3.94
C PHE A 1 -1.18 -16.33 2.67
N VAL A 2 -1.56 -15.16 2.15
CA VAL A 2 -0.66 -14.45 1.22
C VAL A 2 0.44 -13.89 2.12
N GLU A 3 1.60 -14.51 2.06
CA GLU A 3 2.65 -14.33 3.07
C GLU A 3 3.32 -12.97 2.91
N VAL A 4 3.67 -12.33 4.03
CA VAL A 4 4.50 -11.12 4.05
C VAL A 4 5.83 -11.32 3.29
N ALA A 5 6.27 -12.57 3.13
CA ALA A 5 7.37 -12.98 2.27
C ALA A 5 7.17 -12.60 0.79
N LEU A 6 5.95 -12.69 0.25
CA LEU A 6 5.65 -12.28 -1.13
C LEU A 6 5.79 -10.77 -1.31
N LEU A 7 5.43 -9.99 -0.29
CA LEU A 7 5.65 -8.55 -0.27
C LEU A 7 7.15 -8.23 -0.23
N ALA A 8 7.93 -8.93 0.60
CA ALA A 8 9.39 -8.78 0.61
C ALA A 8 10.03 -9.12 -0.74
N LYS A 9 9.53 -10.17 -1.42
CA LYS A 9 9.95 -10.53 -2.78
C LYS A 9 9.63 -9.41 -3.76
N ALA A 10 8.40 -8.89 -3.77
CA ALA A 10 8.01 -7.79 -4.65
C ALA A 10 8.87 -6.53 -4.45
N PHE A 11 9.26 -6.22 -3.20
CA PHE A 11 10.16 -5.11 -2.89
C PHE A 11 11.59 -5.31 -3.41
N GLN A 12 12.06 -6.56 -3.55
CA GLN A 12 13.42 -6.90 -3.99
C GLN A 12 13.54 -7.19 -5.48
N GLU A 13 12.47 -7.72 -6.08
CA GLU A 13 12.49 -8.29 -7.44
C GLU A 13 11.46 -7.64 -8.37
N GLY A 14 10.59 -6.76 -7.86
CA GLY A 14 9.51 -6.10 -8.60
C GLY A 14 8.26 -6.96 -8.79
N TYR A 15 8.43 -8.26 -9.04
CA TYR A 15 7.32 -9.21 -9.21
C TYR A 15 7.30 -10.30 -8.15
N VAL A 16 6.09 -10.73 -7.78
CA VAL A 16 5.90 -11.94 -6.96
C VAL A 16 6.07 -13.20 -7.81
N PHE A 17 5.53 -13.22 -9.03
CA PHE A 17 5.64 -14.35 -9.95
C PHE A 17 6.81 -14.12 -10.91
N THR A 18 7.85 -14.94 -10.80
CA THR A 18 9.05 -14.94 -11.64
C THR A 18 9.29 -16.31 -12.30
N GLY A 19 8.25 -17.15 -12.38
CA GLY A 19 8.28 -18.50 -12.96
C GLY A 19 7.51 -19.55 -12.15
N GLU A 20 6.97 -19.16 -10.99
CA GLU A 20 6.18 -20.03 -10.12
C GLU A 20 4.82 -20.42 -10.75
N PRO A 21 4.25 -21.58 -10.36
CA PRO A 21 2.88 -21.95 -10.72
C PRO A 21 1.86 -20.94 -10.17
N SER A 22 1.00 -20.43 -11.05
CA SER A 22 -0.14 -19.60 -10.66
C SER A 22 -1.42 -20.45 -10.66
N ARG A 23 -2.04 -20.64 -9.48
CA ARG A 23 -3.33 -21.34 -9.37
C ARG A 23 -4.43 -20.67 -10.20
N PHE A 24 -4.44 -19.33 -10.22
CA PHE A 24 -5.42 -18.56 -10.99
C PHE A 24 -5.25 -18.75 -12.51
N ARG A 25 -4.01 -18.79 -13.00
CA ARG A 25 -3.73 -18.91 -14.45
C ARG A 25 -3.57 -20.35 -14.94
N GLY A 26 -3.53 -21.34 -14.05
CA GLY A 26 -3.32 -22.75 -14.40
C GLY A 26 -1.97 -23.06 -15.06
N ARG A 27 -0.98 -22.17 -14.94
CA ARG A 27 0.34 -22.30 -15.58
C ARG A 27 1.45 -21.63 -14.77
N ARG A 28 2.71 -21.92 -15.11
CA ARG A 28 3.86 -21.11 -14.67
C ARG A 28 3.74 -19.70 -15.24
N HIS A 29 3.94 -18.70 -14.39
CA HIS A 29 3.72 -17.31 -14.75
C HIS A 29 4.88 -16.41 -14.34
N GLY A 30 5.09 -15.36 -15.15
CA GLY A 30 6.15 -14.39 -14.95
C GLY A 30 7.52 -14.84 -15.43
N ARG A 31 8.49 -13.94 -15.30
CA ARG A 31 9.91 -14.14 -15.57
C ARG A 31 10.71 -13.26 -14.60
N PRO A 32 11.94 -13.62 -14.23
CA PRO A 32 12.79 -12.76 -13.43
C PRO A 32 12.96 -11.40 -14.11
N ALA A 33 12.93 -10.34 -13.32
CA ALA A 33 13.08 -8.96 -13.80
C ALA A 33 14.56 -8.51 -13.78
N THR A 34 15.48 -9.47 -13.92
CA THR A 34 16.92 -9.29 -13.81
C THR A 34 17.41 -8.20 -14.75
N GLY A 35 18.21 -7.26 -14.23
CA GLY A 35 18.76 -6.14 -14.99
C GLY A 35 17.83 -4.93 -15.11
N LEU A 36 16.56 -5.03 -14.71
CA LEU A 36 15.67 -3.87 -14.67
C LEU A 36 15.86 -3.08 -13.37
N PRO A 37 15.96 -1.74 -13.43
CA PRO A 37 15.98 -0.91 -12.23
C PRO A 37 14.59 -0.82 -11.59
N PRO A 38 14.44 -0.52 -10.28
CA PRO A 38 13.13 -0.36 -9.64
C PRO A 38 12.20 0.63 -10.36
N ARG A 39 12.76 1.68 -10.97
CA ARG A 39 11.99 2.67 -11.74
C ARG A 39 11.30 2.10 -13.00
N ALA A 40 11.62 0.88 -13.41
CA ALA A 40 10.93 0.20 -14.51
C ALA A 40 9.56 -0.37 -14.10
N PHE A 41 9.25 -0.35 -12.80
CA PHE A 41 8.01 -0.87 -12.24
C PHE A 41 7.15 0.28 -11.73
N VAL A 42 5.84 0.15 -11.97
CA VAL A 42 4.83 1.01 -11.36
C VAL A 42 4.14 0.21 -10.27
N VAL A 43 4.03 0.80 -9.07
CA VAL A 43 3.40 0.18 -7.90
C VAL A 43 2.26 1.05 -7.41
N TYR A 44 1.20 0.40 -6.95
CA TYR A 44 -0.02 1.06 -6.49
C TYR A 44 -0.78 0.12 -5.57
N ASP A 45 -1.47 0.68 -4.60
CA ASP A 45 -2.49 0.01 -3.79
C ASP A 45 -3.91 0.29 -4.31
N GLN A 46 -4.08 1.31 -5.15
CA GLN A 46 -5.32 1.62 -5.86
C GLN A 46 -5.01 2.14 -7.27
N ASP A 47 -5.84 1.73 -8.23
CA ASP A 47 -5.99 2.35 -9.54
C ASP A 47 -7.46 2.21 -9.98
N HIS A 48 -7.78 2.63 -11.21
CA HIS A 48 -9.14 2.55 -11.74
C HIS A 48 -9.64 1.10 -11.87
N ASP A 49 -8.77 0.13 -12.09
CA ASP A 49 -9.14 -1.29 -12.25
C ASP A 49 -9.34 -1.97 -10.88
N GLN A 50 -8.41 -1.79 -9.93
CA GLN A 50 -8.48 -2.39 -8.60
C GLN A 50 -9.67 -1.87 -7.79
N VAL A 51 -10.09 -0.62 -8.06
CA VAL A 51 -11.30 -0.03 -7.48
C VAL A 51 -12.51 -0.35 -8.36
N GLY A 52 -12.49 0.00 -9.65
CA GLY A 52 -13.67 -0.03 -10.53
C GLY A 52 -14.10 -1.39 -11.05
N ASN A 53 -13.24 -2.41 -10.98
CA ASN A 53 -13.66 -3.79 -11.27
C ASN A 53 -14.34 -4.48 -10.08
N ARG A 54 -14.46 -3.79 -8.93
CA ARG A 54 -15.28 -4.24 -7.80
C ARG A 54 -16.75 -3.94 -8.05
N ARG A 55 -17.66 -4.73 -7.45
CA ARG A 55 -19.12 -4.56 -7.60
C ARG A 55 -19.54 -3.13 -7.28
N ASP A 56 -19.10 -2.67 -6.11
CA ASP A 56 -19.52 -1.40 -5.54
C ASP A 56 -18.46 -0.30 -5.74
N GLY A 57 -17.39 -0.57 -6.50
CA GLY A 57 -16.34 0.40 -6.75
C GLY A 57 -15.62 0.86 -5.47
N ASP A 58 -15.58 0.02 -4.42
CA ASP A 58 -15.07 0.43 -3.12
C ASP A 58 -13.58 0.76 -3.15
N ARG A 59 -13.23 1.91 -2.60
CA ARG A 59 -11.86 2.30 -2.34
C ARG A 59 -11.30 1.53 -1.14
N LEU A 60 -9.97 1.38 -1.10
CA LEU A 60 -9.28 0.63 -0.05
C LEU A 60 -9.66 1.11 1.36
N VAL A 61 -9.84 2.42 1.55
CA VAL A 61 -10.21 3.02 2.85
C VAL A 61 -11.57 2.56 3.39
N ARG A 62 -12.48 2.07 2.52
CA ARG A 62 -13.77 1.48 2.91
C ARG A 62 -13.69 -0.02 3.15
N LEU A 63 -12.62 -0.68 2.71
CA LEU A 63 -12.45 -2.13 2.77
C LEU A 63 -11.64 -2.62 3.96
N VAL A 64 -10.80 -1.76 4.53
CA VAL A 64 -9.86 -2.14 5.60
C VAL A 64 -9.88 -1.13 6.72
N GLU A 65 -9.43 -1.56 7.90
CA GLU A 65 -9.23 -0.66 9.03
C GLU A 65 -8.29 0.52 8.68
N PRO A 66 -8.48 1.71 9.26
CA PRO A 66 -7.68 2.90 8.95
C PRO A 66 -6.16 2.69 9.03
N ARG A 67 -5.71 1.86 9.98
CA ARG A 67 -4.30 1.45 10.12
C ARG A 67 -3.77 0.74 8.89
N ARG A 68 -4.53 -0.20 8.34
CA ARG A 68 -4.14 -0.97 7.14
C ARG A 68 -4.10 -0.07 5.92
N ALA A 69 -5.03 0.87 5.79
CA ALA A 69 -5.03 1.86 4.73
C ALA A 69 -3.85 2.85 4.82
N ARG A 70 -3.37 3.19 6.03
CA ARG A 70 -2.14 4.00 6.21
C ARG A 70 -0.87 3.20 5.89
N LEU A 71 -0.87 1.92 6.25
CA LEU A 71 0.23 1.01 5.96
C LEU A 71 0.38 0.79 4.44
N ALA A 72 -0.71 0.51 3.73
CA ALA A 72 -0.71 0.32 2.28
C ALA A 72 -0.13 1.54 1.54
N LEU A 73 -0.68 2.74 1.80
CA LEU A 73 -0.16 3.99 1.23
C LEU A 73 1.32 4.22 1.57
N GLY A 74 1.71 3.90 2.81
CA GLY A 74 3.10 3.98 3.27
C GLY A 74 4.04 3.07 2.49
N LEU A 75 3.65 1.81 2.29
CA LEU A 75 4.39 0.83 1.52
C LEU A 75 4.46 1.22 0.03
N THR A 76 3.38 1.77 -0.54
CA THR A 76 3.35 2.25 -1.93
C THR A 76 4.30 3.44 -2.13
N LEU A 77 4.15 4.52 -1.34
CA LEU A 77 4.91 5.76 -1.54
C LEU A 77 6.39 5.63 -1.19
N LEU A 78 6.74 4.75 -0.24
CA LEU A 78 8.13 4.48 0.13
C LEU A 78 8.70 3.26 -0.60
N ASN A 79 7.97 2.65 -1.54
CA ASN A 79 8.50 1.59 -2.41
C ASN A 79 9.63 2.12 -3.31
N PRO A 80 10.66 1.33 -3.62
CA PRO A 80 11.70 1.80 -4.53
C PRO A 80 11.25 2.07 -5.97
N SER A 81 10.18 1.40 -6.40
CA SER A 81 9.55 1.54 -7.71
C SER A 81 8.82 2.87 -7.89
N LEU A 82 8.23 3.13 -9.06
CA LEU A 82 7.44 4.35 -9.29
C LEU A 82 6.04 4.20 -8.68
N PRO A 83 5.69 4.99 -7.64
CA PRO A 83 4.35 4.93 -7.07
C PRO A 83 3.34 5.62 -7.98
N LEU A 84 2.18 5.00 -8.14
CA LEU A 84 0.97 5.62 -8.66
C LEU A 84 0.00 5.84 -7.50
N ILE A 85 -0.66 7.00 -7.49
CA ILE A 85 -1.73 7.34 -6.54
C ILE A 85 -3.01 7.49 -7.38
N PHE A 86 -4.08 6.82 -6.98
CA PHE A 86 -5.37 7.01 -7.64
C PHE A 86 -6.06 8.28 -7.13
N MET A 87 -6.70 9.06 -8.00
CA MET A 87 -7.28 10.35 -7.63
C MET A 87 -8.20 10.21 -6.40
N GLY A 88 -7.94 11.03 -5.38
CA GLY A 88 -8.67 11.02 -4.12
C GLY A 88 -8.01 10.24 -2.99
N GLU A 89 -7.14 9.28 -3.30
CA GLU A 89 -6.45 8.47 -2.30
C GLU A 89 -5.58 9.29 -1.34
N GLU A 90 -5.01 10.40 -1.82
CA GLU A 90 -4.12 11.25 -1.04
C GLU A 90 -4.83 11.94 0.13
N TYR A 91 -6.15 12.12 0.06
CA TYR A 91 -6.97 12.63 1.16
C TYR A 91 -7.96 11.60 1.68
N GLY A 92 -7.94 10.37 1.17
CA GLY A 92 -8.82 9.30 1.63
C GLY A 92 -10.26 9.48 1.14
N GLU A 93 -10.41 9.73 -0.16
CA GLU A 93 -11.71 9.70 -0.82
C GLU A 93 -12.46 8.41 -0.51
N GLU A 94 -13.75 8.55 -0.26
CA GLU A 94 -14.65 7.48 0.14
C GLU A 94 -15.75 7.23 -0.88
N HIS A 95 -16.03 8.20 -1.77
CA HIS A 95 -16.88 7.98 -2.92
C HIS A 95 -16.31 6.84 -3.77
N PRO A 96 -17.14 5.92 -4.28
CA PRO A 96 -16.66 4.81 -5.09
C PRO A 96 -16.05 5.31 -6.40
N PHE A 97 -15.43 4.41 -7.14
CA PHE A 97 -15.16 4.62 -8.56
C PHE A 97 -15.79 3.47 -9.32
N LEU A 98 -16.99 3.68 -9.86
CA LEU A 98 -17.77 2.66 -10.54
C LEU A 98 -17.40 2.58 -12.02
N PHE A 99 -17.71 1.46 -12.65
CA PHE A 99 -17.73 1.38 -14.10
C PHE A 99 -19.00 2.08 -14.63
N PHE A 100 -18.83 3.17 -15.37
CA PHE A 100 -19.91 3.93 -16.01
C PHE A 100 -19.60 4.15 -17.50
N SER A 101 -20.66 4.32 -18.30
CA SER A 101 -20.63 4.47 -19.75
C SER A 101 -21.85 5.26 -20.22
N ASP A 102 -21.77 5.88 -21.41
CA ASP A 102 -22.86 6.64 -22.02
C ASP A 102 -23.03 6.21 -23.50
N TYR A 103 -23.33 4.94 -23.72
CA TYR A 103 -23.53 4.43 -25.09
C TYR A 103 -24.94 4.77 -25.60
N GLN A 104 -25.00 5.54 -26.68
CA GLN A 104 -26.24 6.01 -27.29
C GLN A 104 -27.07 4.89 -27.95
N GLY A 105 -26.43 3.79 -28.37
CA GLY A 105 -27.09 2.66 -29.02
C GLY A 105 -27.69 1.67 -28.01
N ARG A 106 -29.01 1.48 -28.05
CA ARG A 106 -29.74 0.57 -27.13
C ARG A 106 -29.15 -0.84 -27.06
N ALA A 107 -28.85 -1.45 -28.21
CA ALA A 107 -28.29 -2.80 -28.26
C ALA A 107 -26.93 -2.90 -27.56
N LEU A 108 -26.07 -1.90 -27.74
CA LEU A 108 -24.76 -1.85 -27.08
C LEU A 108 -24.91 -1.59 -25.58
N ALA A 109 -25.82 -0.70 -25.18
CA ALA A 109 -26.12 -0.43 -23.78
C ALA A 109 -26.63 -1.68 -23.04
N GLU A 110 -27.56 -2.42 -23.64
CA GLU A 110 -28.06 -3.70 -23.10
C GLU A 110 -26.95 -4.76 -23.05
N ALA A 111 -26.12 -4.86 -24.09
CA ALA A 111 -24.99 -5.78 -24.11
C ALA A 111 -23.97 -5.50 -23.00
N VAL A 112 -23.67 -4.23 -22.72
CA VAL A 112 -22.75 -3.81 -21.65
C VAL A 112 -23.32 -4.14 -20.27
N ARG A 113 -24.60 -3.82 -20.02
CA ARG A 113 -25.29 -4.20 -18.78
C ARG A 113 -25.22 -5.69 -18.53
N GLU A 114 -25.52 -6.48 -19.56
CA GLU A 114 -25.55 -7.92 -19.47
C GLU A 114 -24.16 -8.54 -19.31
N GLY A 115 -23.17 -8.05 -20.05
CA GLY A 115 -21.77 -8.43 -19.87
C GLY A 115 -21.31 -8.21 -18.43
N ARG A 116 -21.65 -7.06 -17.85
CA ARG A 116 -21.30 -6.73 -16.47
C ARG A 116 -21.98 -7.64 -15.45
N ARG A 117 -23.26 -7.98 -15.63
CA ARG A 117 -23.95 -8.97 -14.78
C ARG A 117 -23.28 -10.34 -14.82
N ARG A 118 -22.86 -10.80 -16.00
CA ARG A 118 -22.19 -12.11 -16.16
C ARG A 118 -20.82 -12.14 -15.51
N GLU A 119 -20.03 -11.09 -15.66
CA GLU A 119 -18.74 -10.95 -14.97
C GLU A 119 -18.91 -11.09 -13.45
N PHE A 120 -19.86 -10.38 -12.85
CA PHE A 120 -20.08 -10.43 -11.41
C PHE A 120 -20.68 -11.74 -10.91
N ALA A 121 -21.50 -12.42 -11.71
CA ALA A 121 -21.96 -13.77 -11.40
C ALA A 121 -20.78 -14.75 -11.24
N ALA A 122 -19.71 -14.58 -12.04
CA ALA A 122 -18.50 -15.40 -11.92
C ALA A 122 -17.72 -15.14 -10.61
N PHE A 123 -17.82 -13.94 -10.05
CA PHE A 123 -17.17 -13.56 -8.78
C PHE A 123 -17.99 -13.89 -7.52
N ARG A 124 -19.20 -14.45 -7.66
CA ARG A 124 -20.11 -14.85 -6.56
C ARG A 124 -20.38 -13.71 -5.55
N TRP A 125 -20.60 -12.50 -6.04
CA TRP A 125 -20.96 -11.37 -5.19
C TRP A 125 -22.48 -11.28 -5.02
N ASP A 126 -22.97 -10.97 -3.82
CA ASP A 126 -24.40 -10.91 -3.51
C ASP A 126 -25.07 -9.67 -4.13
N GLY A 127 -26.17 -9.83 -4.86
CA GLY A 127 -26.93 -8.69 -5.39
C GLY A 127 -26.48 -8.21 -6.78
N ALA A 128 -27.31 -7.36 -7.39
CA ALA A 128 -27.09 -6.86 -8.74
C ALA A 128 -26.07 -5.70 -8.77
N PRO A 129 -25.22 -5.61 -9.81
CA PRO A 129 -24.37 -4.44 -9.99
C PRO A 129 -25.17 -3.18 -10.31
N THR A 130 -24.58 -2.02 -10.03
CA THR A 130 -25.07 -0.73 -10.50
C THR A 130 -25.16 -0.70 -12.03
N ASP A 131 -26.18 -0.04 -12.58
CA ASP A 131 -26.34 0.10 -14.02
C ASP A 131 -25.24 1.05 -14.55
N PRO A 132 -24.31 0.57 -15.39
CA PRO A 132 -23.23 1.41 -15.91
C PRO A 132 -23.73 2.54 -16.82
N GLN A 133 -24.96 2.49 -17.32
CA GLN A 133 -25.56 3.51 -18.18
C GLN A 133 -26.39 4.55 -17.41
N ALA A 134 -26.62 4.35 -16.11
CA ALA A 134 -27.33 5.31 -15.29
C ALA A 134 -26.43 6.50 -14.97
N GLU A 135 -26.94 7.73 -15.13
CA GLU A 135 -26.19 8.96 -14.83
C GLU A 135 -25.72 8.99 -13.36
N GLU A 136 -26.54 8.43 -12.46
CA GLU A 136 -26.25 8.32 -11.04
C GLU A 136 -24.96 7.53 -10.76
N THR A 137 -24.62 6.55 -11.60
CA THR A 137 -23.38 5.76 -11.48
C THR A 137 -22.14 6.63 -11.72
N TYR A 138 -22.21 7.52 -12.71
CA TYR A 138 -21.17 8.52 -12.94
C TYR A 138 -21.12 9.55 -11.81
N LEU A 139 -22.28 10.10 -11.41
CA LEU A 139 -22.35 11.11 -10.37
C LEU A 139 -21.84 10.60 -9.02
N ALA A 140 -22.13 9.35 -8.67
CA ALA A 140 -21.62 8.70 -7.47
C ALA A 140 -20.09 8.52 -7.49
N SER A 141 -19.48 8.48 -8.68
CA SER A 141 -18.02 8.33 -8.86
C SER A 141 -17.25 9.65 -8.84
N ARG A 142 -17.96 10.80 -8.75
CA ARG A 142 -17.31 12.11 -8.66
C ARG A 142 -16.62 12.27 -7.31
N LEU A 143 -15.40 12.83 -7.34
CA LEU A 143 -14.66 13.15 -6.12
C LEU A 143 -15.46 14.10 -5.22
N SER A 144 -15.32 13.91 -3.91
CA SER A 144 -15.86 14.81 -2.89
C SER A 144 -15.32 16.25 -3.11
N PRO A 145 -16.16 17.28 -2.90
CA PRO A 145 -15.74 18.66 -3.12
C PRO A 145 -14.54 19.07 -2.27
N SER A 146 -13.51 19.65 -2.90
CA SER A 146 -12.26 20.03 -2.23
C SER A 146 -12.34 21.33 -1.41
N ALA A 147 -13.44 22.08 -1.50
CA ALA A 147 -13.57 23.41 -0.92
C ALA A 147 -13.66 23.41 0.62
N SER A 148 -13.98 22.27 1.24
CA SER A 148 -14.09 22.16 2.71
C SER A 148 -13.77 20.74 3.16
N PRO A 149 -12.49 20.32 3.11
CA PRO A 149 -12.12 18.96 3.46
C PRO A 149 -12.36 18.72 4.96
N GLY A 150 -12.91 17.56 5.31
CA GLY A 150 -13.12 17.17 6.71
C GLY A 150 -11.79 16.96 7.47
N PRO A 151 -11.81 16.90 8.82
CA PRO A 151 -10.60 16.68 9.62
C PRO A 151 -9.79 15.43 9.22
N ALA A 152 -10.47 14.31 8.96
CA ALA A 152 -9.84 13.06 8.52
C ALA A 152 -9.14 13.22 7.15
N GLN A 153 -9.77 13.91 6.21
CA GLN A 153 -9.20 14.16 4.89
C GLN A 153 -7.95 15.04 4.95
N ARG A 154 -7.97 16.09 5.78
CA ARG A 154 -6.79 16.94 6.04
C ARG A 154 -5.65 16.14 6.65
N GLN A 155 -5.96 15.27 7.61
CA GLN A 155 -4.97 14.41 8.27
C GLN A 155 -4.35 13.41 7.28
N ARG A 156 -5.15 12.74 6.45
CA ARG A 156 -4.70 11.83 5.40
C ARG A 156 -3.81 12.54 4.37
N ARG A 157 -4.21 13.74 3.95
CA ARG A 157 -3.41 14.60 3.05
C ARG A 157 -2.07 14.99 3.67
N ALA A 158 -2.04 15.34 4.95
CA ALA A 158 -0.80 15.64 5.66
C ALA A 158 0.13 14.41 5.74
N TYR A 159 -0.43 13.23 6.02
CA TYR A 159 0.32 11.97 6.03
C TYR A 159 0.90 11.63 4.65
N CYS A 160 0.12 11.75 3.58
CA CYS A 160 0.58 11.55 2.21
C CYS A 160 1.73 12.51 1.85
N ARG A 161 1.58 13.81 2.18
CA ARG A 161 2.64 14.81 1.96
C ARG A 161 3.93 14.47 2.70
N GLU A 162 3.83 13.98 3.94
CA GLU A 162 5.00 13.58 4.73
C GLU A 162 5.71 12.37 4.11
N LEU A 163 4.96 11.37 3.63
CA LEU A 163 5.53 10.22 2.91
C LEU A 163 6.25 10.66 1.63
N LEU A 164 5.64 11.54 0.84
CA LEU A 164 6.26 12.11 -0.37
C LEU A 164 7.53 12.91 -0.04
N ARG A 165 7.52 13.68 1.06
CA ARG A 165 8.71 14.41 1.53
C ARG A 165 9.83 13.44 1.92
N ILE A 166 9.51 12.36 2.65
CA ILE A 166 10.48 11.31 2.98
C ILE A 166 11.00 10.67 1.70
N ARG A 167 10.15 10.29 0.75
CA ARG A 167 10.57 9.74 -0.54
C ARG A 167 11.53 10.67 -1.27
N TRP A 168 11.19 11.95 -1.36
CA TRP A 168 11.98 12.98 -2.03
C TRP A 168 13.38 13.12 -1.41
N GLU A 169 13.44 13.30 -0.08
CA GLU A 169 14.70 13.45 0.65
C GLU A 169 15.62 12.23 0.58
N ASN A 170 15.04 11.04 0.37
CA ASN A 170 15.80 9.80 0.23
C ASN A 170 15.91 9.35 -1.24
N GLY A 171 15.59 10.21 -2.22
CA GLY A 171 15.37 9.88 -3.63
C GLY A 171 16.43 9.03 -4.30
N LYS A 172 17.73 9.20 -3.97
CA LYS A 172 18.80 8.35 -4.48
C LYS A 172 18.74 6.94 -3.87
N ALA A 173 18.60 6.84 -2.55
CA ALA A 173 18.58 5.58 -1.81
C ALA A 173 17.30 4.76 -2.08
N VAL A 174 16.16 5.41 -2.31
CA VAL A 174 14.92 4.70 -2.66
C VAL A 174 14.88 4.27 -4.11
N ARG A 175 15.73 4.78 -5.03
CA ARG A 175 15.68 4.39 -6.46
C ARG A 175 16.52 3.15 -6.79
N GLU A 176 17.20 2.59 -5.82
CA GLU A 176 17.97 1.34 -5.92
C GLU A 176 17.16 0.18 -5.32
N TRP A 177 17.44 -1.06 -5.75
CA TRP A 177 16.80 -2.23 -5.14
C TRP A 177 17.20 -2.32 -3.66
N PRO A 178 16.23 -2.31 -2.73
CA PRO A 178 16.53 -2.44 -1.31
C PRO A 178 16.82 -3.89 -0.96
N HIS A 179 17.42 -4.10 0.21
CA HIS A 179 17.39 -5.40 0.85
C HIS A 179 16.12 -5.47 1.71
N ALA A 180 15.15 -6.29 1.30
CA ALA A 180 13.97 -6.56 2.11
C ALA A 180 14.09 -7.92 2.81
N ARG A 181 13.58 -8.00 4.02
CA ARG A 181 13.42 -9.24 4.78
C ARG A 181 12.05 -9.22 5.39
N ALA A 182 11.35 -10.35 5.35
CA ALA A 182 10.11 -10.51 6.08
C ALA A 182 10.17 -11.79 6.89
N GLY A 183 9.33 -11.85 7.92
CA GLY A 183 9.17 -13.03 8.73
C GLY A 183 7.82 -13.02 9.42
N SER A 184 7.47 -14.19 9.94
CA SER A 184 6.29 -14.42 10.75
C SER A 184 6.71 -14.88 12.13
N VAL A 185 6.01 -14.41 13.15
CA VAL A 185 6.13 -14.81 14.54
C VAL A 185 4.74 -15.19 15.06
N ALA A 186 4.66 -15.83 16.23
CA ALA A 186 3.37 -16.31 16.77
C ALA A 186 2.31 -15.19 16.84
N GLU A 187 2.73 -13.97 17.18
CA GLU A 187 1.86 -12.81 17.43
C GLU A 187 1.63 -11.92 16.19
N GLY A 188 2.25 -12.21 15.05
CA GLY A 188 2.06 -11.42 13.85
C GLY A 188 3.13 -11.58 12.78
N ASP A 189 3.08 -10.69 11.80
CA ASP A 189 3.98 -10.68 10.66
C ASP A 189 4.78 -9.37 10.64
N TRP A 190 5.98 -9.40 10.07
CA TRP A 190 6.81 -8.20 9.92
C TRP A 190 7.54 -8.18 8.57
N LEU A 191 7.78 -6.97 8.10
CA LEU A 191 8.60 -6.66 6.94
C LEU A 191 9.57 -5.55 7.31
N VAL A 192 10.84 -5.77 7.00
CA VAL A 192 11.93 -4.81 7.13
C VAL A 192 12.55 -4.58 5.77
N VAL A 193 12.49 -3.37 5.27
CA VAL A 193 13.10 -2.95 4.00
C VAL A 193 14.23 -1.97 4.33
N ARG A 194 15.46 -2.38 4.07
CA ARG A 194 16.65 -1.56 4.21
C ARG A 194 17.00 -0.95 2.86
N PHE A 195 16.89 0.37 2.76
CA PHE A 195 17.43 1.11 1.64
C PHE A 195 18.93 1.28 1.87
N ALA A 196 19.76 0.67 1.02
CA ALA A 196 21.20 0.84 1.10
C ALA A 196 21.60 2.23 0.59
N PRO A 197 22.58 2.90 1.22
CA PRO A 197 23.14 4.11 0.67
C PRO A 197 24.67 4.02 0.52
N PRO A 198 25.28 4.88 -0.31
CA PRO A 198 26.59 5.43 0.02
C PRO A 198 26.46 6.57 1.06
N ARG A 199 25.34 7.32 1.06
CA ARG A 199 24.97 8.35 2.06
C ARG A 199 23.44 8.50 2.20
N GLY A 200 22.81 8.12 3.33
CA GLY A 200 21.39 8.46 3.62
C GLY A 200 20.33 7.34 3.53
N GLY A 201 20.68 6.09 3.76
CA GLY A 201 19.77 4.95 3.61
C GLY A 201 18.91 4.77 4.84
N GLY A 202 17.62 4.51 4.66
CA GLY A 202 16.65 4.36 5.73
C GLY A 202 16.25 2.91 5.98
N LEU A 203 15.55 2.71 7.08
CA LEU A 203 14.88 1.45 7.40
C LEU A 203 13.38 1.70 7.38
N LEU A 204 12.67 1.03 6.49
CA LEU A 204 11.23 0.96 6.51
C LEU A 204 10.83 -0.33 7.21
N VAL A 205 10.01 -0.21 8.24
CA VAL A 205 9.55 -1.34 9.03
C VAL A 205 8.03 -1.33 8.99
N ALA A 206 7.45 -2.43 8.53
CA ALA A 206 6.03 -2.70 8.64
C ALA A 206 5.81 -3.83 9.65
N ALA A 207 4.92 -3.61 10.60
CA ALA A 207 4.48 -4.60 11.57
C ALA A 207 2.98 -4.85 11.41
N LEU A 208 2.60 -6.12 11.41
CA LEU A 208 1.25 -6.61 11.16
C LEU A 208 0.86 -7.55 12.32
N PRO A 209 0.54 -7.01 13.51
CA PRO A 209 0.08 -7.83 14.63
C PRO A 209 -1.23 -8.54 14.30
N ARG A 210 -1.39 -9.78 14.78
CA ARG A 210 -2.63 -10.56 14.68
C ARG A 210 -3.57 -10.33 15.88
N GLY A 211 -3.12 -9.57 16.88
CA GLY A 211 -3.89 -9.14 18.05
C GLY A 211 -3.64 -7.67 18.40
N LYS A 212 -3.84 -7.28 19.66
CA LYS A 212 -3.56 -5.92 20.17
C LYS A 212 -2.12 -5.75 20.68
N GLU A 213 -1.34 -6.82 20.65
CA GLU A 213 0.02 -6.90 21.19
C GLU A 213 1.06 -6.56 20.11
N ARG A 214 2.26 -6.16 20.54
CA ARG A 214 3.31 -5.66 19.64
C ARG A 214 3.97 -6.82 18.89
N VAL A 215 4.43 -6.60 17.66
CA VAL A 215 5.24 -7.60 16.95
C VAL A 215 6.73 -7.33 17.21
N PRO A 216 7.52 -8.34 17.62
CA PRO A 216 8.97 -8.24 17.66
C PRO A 216 9.52 -8.19 16.24
N VAL A 217 10.21 -7.10 15.90
CA VAL A 217 10.82 -6.89 14.59
C VAL A 217 12.35 -6.84 14.71
N PRO A 218 13.09 -7.73 14.03
CA PRO A 218 14.55 -7.69 14.04
C PRO A 218 15.05 -6.52 13.20
N LEU A 219 15.82 -5.62 13.81
CA LEU A 219 16.47 -4.50 13.14
C LEU A 219 17.99 -4.72 13.05
N PRO A 220 18.62 -4.26 11.95
CA PRO A 220 20.07 -4.34 11.81
C PRO A 220 20.78 -3.45 12.86
N PRO A 221 22.01 -3.79 13.26
CA PRO A 221 22.81 -2.98 14.17
C PRO A 221 22.96 -1.53 13.70
N GLY A 222 23.16 -0.62 14.66
CA GLY A 222 23.43 0.79 14.42
C GLY A 222 22.50 1.70 15.22
N HIS A 223 22.75 3.01 15.16
CA HIS A 223 21.91 4.00 15.84
C HIS A 223 20.85 4.53 14.87
N TRP A 224 19.57 4.35 15.20
CA TRP A 224 18.46 4.71 14.32
C TRP A 224 17.57 5.75 14.98
N ARG A 225 17.22 6.81 14.24
CA ARG A 225 16.24 7.83 14.64
C ARG A 225 14.97 7.68 13.82
N LYS A 226 13.84 7.57 14.51
CA LYS A 226 12.52 7.47 13.90
C LYS A 226 12.14 8.80 13.24
N ARG A 227 11.80 8.77 11.96
CA ARG A 227 11.27 9.94 11.22
C ARG A 227 9.76 9.92 11.11
N LEU A 228 9.20 8.73 10.91
CA LEU A 228 7.76 8.53 10.76
C LEU A 228 7.33 7.28 11.52
N ASP A 229 6.14 7.37 12.09
CA ASP A 229 5.40 6.28 12.71
C ASP A 229 3.94 6.49 12.31
N SER A 230 3.38 5.58 11.51
CA SER A 230 2.01 5.70 11.01
C SER A 230 0.96 5.60 12.11
N GLU A 231 1.35 5.13 13.29
CA GLU A 231 0.47 5.03 14.46
C GLU A 231 0.57 6.23 15.40
N ALA A 232 1.36 7.26 15.05
CA ALA A 232 1.33 8.52 15.78
C ALA A 232 -0.06 9.18 15.73
N PRO A 233 -0.58 9.75 16.84
CA PRO A 233 -1.91 10.37 16.89
C PRO A 233 -2.15 11.45 15.84
N ARG A 234 -1.11 12.19 15.45
CA ARG A 234 -1.18 13.20 14.37
C ARG A 234 -1.62 12.63 13.01
N TRP A 235 -1.51 11.32 12.80
CA TRP A 235 -1.96 10.61 11.60
C TRP A 235 -3.22 9.76 11.82
N GLY A 236 -3.87 9.90 12.99
CA GLY A 236 -5.07 9.12 13.33
C GLY A 236 -4.75 7.69 13.78
N GLY A 237 -3.52 7.47 14.23
CA GLY A 237 -3.10 6.25 14.89
C GLY A 237 -3.54 6.22 16.35
N VAL A 238 -3.89 5.04 16.83
CA VAL A 238 -4.31 4.78 18.22
C VAL A 238 -3.45 3.72 18.90
N GLY A 239 -2.45 3.18 18.18
CA GLY A 239 -1.55 2.17 18.69
C GLY A 239 -0.34 2.72 19.43
N PRO A 240 0.46 1.84 20.08
CA PRO A 240 1.69 2.26 20.69
C PRO A 240 2.69 2.67 19.60
N VAL A 241 3.30 3.84 19.80
CA VAL A 241 4.36 4.34 18.93
C VAL A 241 5.70 3.75 19.36
N ALA A 242 6.58 3.52 18.37
CA ALA A 242 7.95 3.11 18.63
C ALA A 242 8.73 4.21 19.39
N PRO A 243 9.89 3.93 20.02
CA PRO A 243 10.73 4.98 20.58
C PRO A 243 11.21 5.98 19.49
N SER A 244 11.68 7.15 19.92
CA SER A 244 12.23 8.17 19.02
C SER A 244 13.58 7.77 18.42
N GLU A 245 14.36 6.99 19.17
CA GLU A 245 15.64 6.43 18.78
C GLU A 245 15.72 4.96 19.18
N PHE A 246 16.55 4.18 18.49
CA PHE A 246 16.75 2.77 18.77
C PHE A 246 18.17 2.36 18.41
N ASP A 247 18.85 1.70 19.36
CA ASP A 247 20.25 1.29 19.30
C ASP A 247 20.39 -0.24 19.41
N PRO A 248 20.02 -1.00 18.37
CA PRO A 248 20.16 -2.45 18.33
C PRO A 248 21.64 -2.84 18.50
N PRO A 249 21.97 -3.76 19.45
CA PRO A 249 23.33 -4.26 19.62
C PRO A 249 23.78 -5.07 18.40
N SER A 250 25.06 -5.45 18.33
CA SER A 250 25.56 -6.41 17.34
C SER A 250 25.30 -7.85 17.84
N PRO A 251 24.72 -8.78 17.05
CA PRO A 251 24.50 -8.72 15.59
C PRO A 251 23.14 -8.14 15.14
N GLY A 252 22.30 -7.67 16.06
CA GLY A 252 21.04 -6.97 15.80
C GLY A 252 20.22 -6.78 17.09
N GLY A 253 19.03 -6.18 16.99
CA GLY A 253 18.13 -6.01 18.13
C GLY A 253 16.66 -6.09 17.74
N THR A 254 15.80 -6.33 18.72
CA THR A 254 14.35 -6.48 18.51
C THR A 254 13.61 -5.20 18.90
N LEU A 255 12.96 -4.56 17.92
CA LEU A 255 12.02 -3.48 18.15
C LEU A 255 10.62 -4.07 18.35
N TRP A 256 9.98 -3.74 19.46
CA TRP A 256 8.56 -4.06 19.68
C TRP A 256 7.68 -3.00 19.02
N SER A 257 7.12 -3.32 17.86
CA SER A 257 6.30 -2.39 17.07
C SER A 257 4.80 -2.62 17.30
N GLY A 258 4.08 -1.53 17.57
CA GLY A 258 2.63 -1.51 17.80
C GLY A 258 1.76 -1.81 16.59
N GLY A 259 2.34 -2.19 15.46
CA GLY A 259 1.70 -2.35 14.16
C GLY A 259 1.77 -1.09 13.30
N GLY A 260 1.51 -1.23 11.99
CA GLY A 260 1.63 -0.13 11.03
C GLY A 260 3.04 -0.01 10.45
N LEU A 261 3.42 1.21 10.04
CA LEU A 261 4.64 1.53 9.31
C LEU A 261 5.50 2.51 10.11
N THR A 262 6.80 2.23 10.23
CA THR A 262 7.78 3.19 10.72
C THR A 262 8.91 3.37 9.72
N PHE A 263 9.42 4.60 9.62
CA PHE A 263 10.60 4.91 8.82
C PHE A 263 11.70 5.48 9.72
N TRP A 264 12.88 4.90 9.63
CA TRP A 264 14.04 5.24 10.45
C TRP A 264 15.19 5.72 9.58
N ARG A 265 15.98 6.65 10.12
CA ARG A 265 17.22 7.13 9.53
C ARG A 265 18.40 6.77 10.44
N PRO A 266 19.58 6.46 9.89
CA PRO A 266 20.76 6.26 10.69
C PRO A 266 21.15 7.60 11.33
N VAL A 267 21.45 7.58 12.62
CA VAL A 267 22.12 8.67 13.32
C VAL A 267 23.60 8.48 13.04
N ARG A 268 24.23 9.47 12.40
CA ARG A 268 25.68 9.47 12.28
C ARG A 268 26.25 9.95 13.61
N GLY A 269 27.26 9.24 14.12
CA GLY A 269 28.15 9.82 15.13
C GLY A 269 28.67 11.16 14.63
N ARG A 270 28.76 12.14 15.55
CA ARG A 270 29.43 13.41 15.27
C ARG A 270 30.89 13.18 14.90
#